data_AF-A0AAW0E711-F1
#
_entry.id   AF-A0AAW0E711-F1
#
_cell.length_a   1.000
_cell.length_b   1.000
_cell.length_c   1.000
_cell.angle_alpha   90.00
_cell.angle_beta   90.00
_cell.angle_gamma   90.00
#
_symmetry.space_group_name_H-M   'P 1'
#
loop_
_entity.id
_entity.type
_entity.pdbx_description
1 polymer ?
#
loop_
_entity_poly.entity_id
_entity_poly.type
_entity_poly.pdbx_seq_one_letter_code
_entity_poly.pdbx_strand_id
1 'polypeptide(L)'
;MAHPQNNIPIRSSMQTECSFSTEAESRETLDGPGALSARYIEALGKVTLKGIDRVTDYVKLRTIKRSFPDLSGDVPSDVYDSLLEFCRPGLYHPQIQEQVLGLVMAQIAMRHVTNLLRRLIRWPLEHLQRMLVELALCLEVHWQNNPNAKSAQQNAAQVYTSTLQASELHPVMPFFDFLLCFAQVGPDYLECVLAPLRIFQELAVVYHHPLSIYTNNGLHRHSSSELSLSSTTMTYQPRFRRYVWSVLGVGYIKRQLDSMIQKQKEGNLEGNELFEACINGIDFFLCNLDHQITDDAFNFILRSIMTQFKTLSLALSLFSENDQLDVVWEILNRINKTLSGDYDMVMQVVTLMWCSHQPL
;
A
#
# COMPACT_ATOMS: atom_id res chain seq x y z
N MET A 1 -52.01 -22.63 -1.24
CA MET A 1 -51.62 -21.28 -1.67
C MET A 1 -50.19 -21.36 -2.15
N ALA A 2 -49.98 -21.29 -3.47
CA ALA A 2 -48.71 -21.50 -4.12
C ALA A 2 -47.94 -20.16 -4.20
N HIS A 3 -46.69 -20.16 -3.76
CA HIS A 3 -45.78 -19.03 -3.90
C HIS A 3 -45.28 -18.92 -5.35
N PRO A 4 -45.29 -17.72 -5.97
CA PRO A 4 -44.70 -17.52 -7.28
C PRO A 4 -43.18 -17.38 -7.16
N GLN A 5 -42.45 -18.20 -7.91
CA GLN A 5 -41.02 -18.05 -8.12
C GLN A 5 -40.77 -16.87 -9.07
N ASN A 6 -40.19 -15.79 -8.54
CA ASN A 6 -39.69 -14.67 -9.33
C ASN A 6 -38.31 -15.04 -9.90
N ASN A 7 -38.26 -15.39 -11.17
CA ASN A 7 -37.03 -15.46 -11.96
C ASN A 7 -36.59 -14.04 -12.30
N ILE A 8 -35.56 -13.55 -11.61
CA ILE A 8 -34.86 -12.31 -11.97
C ILE A 8 -33.89 -12.64 -13.11
N PRO A 9 -33.95 -11.95 -14.26
CA PRO A 9 -33.01 -12.16 -15.34
C PRO A 9 -31.64 -11.61 -14.94
N ILE A 10 -30.64 -12.49 -14.93
CA ILE A 10 -29.23 -12.15 -14.76
C ILE A 10 -28.83 -11.26 -15.94
N ARG A 11 -28.65 -9.97 -15.67
CA ARG A 11 -28.03 -9.00 -16.58
C ARG A 11 -26.55 -9.37 -16.69
N SER A 12 -26.15 -10.01 -17.78
CA SER A 12 -24.75 -10.20 -18.10
C SER A 12 -24.12 -8.83 -18.37
N SER A 13 -23.09 -8.49 -17.61
CA SER A 13 -22.30 -7.29 -17.83
C SER A 13 -21.55 -7.44 -19.16
N MET A 14 -21.70 -6.45 -20.03
CA MET A 14 -20.94 -6.31 -21.26
C MET A 14 -19.43 -6.28 -20.93
N GLN A 15 -18.76 -7.41 -21.15
CA GLN A 15 -17.32 -7.42 -21.36
C GLN A 15 -17.08 -6.69 -22.68
N THR A 16 -16.56 -5.47 -22.59
CA THR A 16 -15.98 -4.79 -23.75
C THR A 16 -14.59 -5.37 -23.95
N GLU A 17 -14.54 -6.58 -24.51
CA GLU A 17 -13.32 -7.08 -25.12
C GLU A 17 -13.04 -6.18 -26.32
N CYS A 18 -12.06 -5.29 -26.19
CA CYS A 18 -11.46 -4.62 -27.33
C CYS A 18 -10.57 -5.65 -28.04
N SER A 19 -11.21 -6.63 -28.68
CA SER A 19 -10.59 -7.44 -29.70
C SER A 19 -10.28 -6.49 -30.85
N PHE A 20 -9.00 -6.20 -31.06
CA PHE A 20 -8.51 -5.84 -32.39
C PHE A 20 -8.65 -7.08 -33.28
N SER A 21 -9.88 -7.50 -33.55
CA SER A 21 -10.18 -8.28 -34.74
C SER A 21 -9.91 -7.33 -35.89
N THR A 22 -8.70 -7.41 -36.41
CA THR A 22 -8.49 -7.08 -37.81
C THR A 22 -9.36 -8.10 -38.53
N GLU A 23 -10.63 -7.76 -38.77
CA GLU A 23 -11.45 -8.38 -39.80
C GLU A 23 -10.70 -8.10 -41.10
N ALA A 24 -9.68 -8.92 -41.35
CA ALA A 24 -9.19 -9.17 -42.67
C ALA A 24 -10.38 -9.81 -43.36
N GLU A 25 -11.24 -8.97 -43.95
CA GLU A 25 -12.13 -9.37 -45.02
C GLU A 25 -11.35 -10.35 -45.87
N SER A 26 -11.85 -11.58 -45.91
CA SER A 26 -11.27 -12.70 -46.61
C SER A 26 -11.44 -12.47 -48.11
N ARG A 27 -10.89 -11.38 -48.63
CA ARG A 27 -10.60 -11.24 -50.03
C ARG A 27 -9.51 -12.26 -50.30
N GLU A 28 -9.90 -13.36 -50.92
CA GLU A 28 -9.02 -14.27 -51.65
C GLU A 28 -8.17 -13.40 -52.58
N THR A 29 -7.03 -12.96 -52.05
CA THR A 29 -6.03 -12.27 -52.83
C THR A 29 -5.40 -13.40 -53.62
N LEU A 30 -5.67 -13.46 -54.93
CA LEU A 30 -5.07 -14.44 -55.83
C LEU A 30 -3.59 -14.60 -55.47
N ASP A 31 -3.17 -15.83 -55.16
CA ASP A 31 -1.78 -16.20 -54.88
C ASP A 31 -0.93 -16.04 -56.15
N GLY A 32 -0.64 -14.79 -56.51
CA GLY A 32 0.37 -14.47 -57.51
C GLY A 32 1.76 -14.67 -56.90
N PRO A 33 2.80 -14.93 -57.73
CA PRO A 33 4.17 -15.06 -57.26
C PRO A 33 4.68 -13.85 -56.44
N GLY A 34 4.06 -12.67 -56.60
CA GLY A 34 4.31 -11.49 -55.76
C GLY A 34 3.82 -11.61 -54.30
N ALA A 35 2.79 -12.41 -54.03
CA ALA A 35 2.20 -12.56 -52.69
C ALA A 35 3.18 -13.23 -51.70
N LEU A 36 3.98 -14.20 -52.17
CA LEU A 36 5.01 -14.85 -51.35
C LEU A 36 6.11 -13.86 -50.93
N SER A 37 6.54 -13.00 -51.85
CA SER A 37 7.54 -11.97 -51.56
C SER A 37 7.02 -10.92 -50.56
N ALA A 38 5.76 -10.50 -50.71
CA ALA A 38 5.11 -9.58 -49.78
C ALA A 38 5.00 -10.17 -48.37
N ARG A 39 4.58 -11.44 -48.24
CA ARG A 39 4.53 -12.15 -46.95
C ARG A 39 5.91 -12.29 -46.30
N TYR A 40 6.95 -12.55 -47.10
CA TYR A 40 8.32 -12.62 -46.58
C TYR A 40 8.82 -11.26 -46.07
N ILE A 41 8.58 -10.19 -46.82
CA ILE A 41 8.93 -8.82 -46.40
C ILE A 41 8.17 -8.43 -45.14
N GLU A 42 6.88 -8.77 -45.04
CA GLU A 42 6.06 -8.51 -43.86
C GLU A 42 6.58 -9.29 -42.63
N ALA A 43 6.90 -10.57 -42.80
CA ALA A 43 7.46 -11.40 -41.76
C ALA A 43 8.82 -10.86 -41.27
N LEU A 44 9.71 -10.48 -42.21
CA LEU A 44 10.99 -9.87 -41.89
C LEU A 44 10.79 -8.54 -41.14
N GLY A 45 9.89 -7.69 -41.61
CA GLY A 45 9.55 -6.42 -40.95
C GLY A 45 9.07 -6.63 -39.51
N LYS A 46 8.16 -7.61 -39.29
CA LYS A 46 7.70 -7.98 -37.93
C LYS A 46 8.83 -8.48 -37.03
N VAL A 47 9.76 -9.27 -37.57
CA VAL A 47 10.93 -9.76 -36.82
C VAL A 47 11.89 -8.62 -36.49
N THR A 48 12.18 -7.74 -37.45
CA THR A 48 13.04 -6.57 -37.26
C THR A 48 12.46 -5.62 -36.22
N LEU A 49 11.17 -5.31 -36.29
CA LEU A 49 10.48 -4.47 -35.29
C LEU A 49 10.57 -5.09 -33.88
N LYS A 50 10.23 -6.38 -33.73
CA LYS A 50 10.38 -7.09 -32.46
C LYS A 50 11.82 -7.12 -31.95
N GLY A 51 12.81 -7.16 -32.84
CA GLY A 51 14.22 -7.10 -32.49
C GLY A 51 14.62 -5.74 -31.92
N ILE A 52 14.19 -4.65 -32.57
CA ILE A 52 14.47 -3.29 -32.13
C ILE A 52 13.80 -2.99 -30.78
N ASP A 53 12.55 -3.42 -30.59
CA ASP A 53 11.83 -3.26 -29.32
C ASP A 53 12.57 -3.94 -28.17
N ARG A 54 13.02 -5.19 -28.39
CA ARG A 54 13.83 -5.93 -27.40
C ARG A 54 15.11 -5.18 -27.03
N VAL A 55 15.86 -4.68 -28.00
CA VAL A 55 17.09 -3.93 -27.72
C VAL A 55 16.78 -2.67 -26.90
N THR A 56 15.69 -1.98 -27.24
CA THR A 56 15.24 -0.79 -26.50
C THR A 56 14.90 -1.13 -25.05
N ASP A 57 14.17 -2.23 -24.82
CA ASP A 57 13.83 -2.69 -23.47
C ASP A 57 15.08 -3.08 -22.66
N TYR A 58 16.06 -3.77 -23.26
CA TYR A 58 17.33 -4.07 -22.59
C TYR A 58 18.15 -2.82 -22.24
N VAL A 59 18.15 -1.79 -23.10
CA VAL A 59 18.81 -0.51 -22.81
C VAL A 59 18.14 0.20 -21.63
N LYS A 60 16.81 0.22 -21.59
CA LYS A 60 16.05 0.76 -20.45
C LYS A 60 16.34 -0.04 -19.17
N LEU A 61 16.28 -1.37 -19.24
CA LEU A 61 16.60 -2.23 -18.10
C LEU A 61 18.01 -2.00 -17.56
N ARG A 62 19.00 -1.81 -18.45
CA ARG A 62 20.37 -1.48 -18.05
C ARG A 62 20.44 -0.14 -17.32
N THR A 63 19.66 0.85 -17.77
CA THR A 63 19.57 2.17 -17.14
C THR A 63 18.95 2.07 -15.75
N ILE A 64 17.86 1.31 -15.62
CA ILE A 64 17.21 0.99 -14.35
C ILE A 64 18.24 0.33 -13.40
N LYS A 65 18.88 -0.77 -13.81
CA LYS A 65 19.87 -1.48 -12.99
C LYS A 65 21.02 -0.60 -12.50
N ARG A 66 21.49 0.33 -13.33
CA ARG A 66 22.54 1.31 -12.97
C ARG A 66 22.09 2.35 -11.97
N SER A 67 20.78 2.52 -11.77
CA SER A 67 20.23 3.45 -10.78
C SER A 67 20.05 2.81 -9.40
N PHE A 68 20.08 1.48 -9.30
CA PHE A 68 19.97 0.73 -8.03
C PHE A 68 21.28 0.25 -7.34
N PRO A 69 22.53 0.56 -7.78
CA PRO A 69 23.73 0.00 -7.15
C PRO A 69 24.06 0.66 -5.80
N ASP A 70 23.64 1.91 -5.57
CA ASP A 70 23.88 2.63 -4.32
C ASP A 70 22.58 2.72 -3.53
N LEU A 71 22.45 1.85 -2.53
CA LEU A 71 21.28 1.68 -1.68
C LEU A 71 20.84 2.95 -0.93
N SER A 72 21.65 4.00 -0.95
CA SER A 72 21.41 5.28 -0.30
C SER A 72 21.01 6.42 -1.25
N GLY A 73 21.07 6.21 -2.57
CA GLY A 73 20.77 7.25 -3.55
C GLY A 73 19.27 7.46 -3.75
N ASP A 74 18.83 8.72 -3.84
CA ASP A 74 17.46 9.03 -4.26
C ASP A 74 17.31 8.69 -5.75
N VAL A 75 16.72 7.52 -6.02
CA VAL A 75 16.50 7.03 -7.38
C VAL A 75 15.42 7.90 -8.04
N PRO A 76 15.69 8.48 -9.22
CA PRO A 76 14.74 9.31 -9.93
C PRO A 76 13.39 8.63 -10.14
N SER A 77 12.32 9.39 -9.97
CA SER A 77 10.98 8.82 -9.88
C SER A 77 10.47 8.19 -11.19
N ASP A 78 11.01 8.59 -12.33
CA ASP A 78 10.77 8.04 -13.68
C ASP A 78 11.40 6.65 -13.88
N VAL A 79 12.48 6.35 -13.14
CA VAL A 79 13.09 5.02 -13.12
C VAL A 79 12.13 4.01 -12.49
N TYR A 80 11.41 4.39 -11.43
CA TYR A 80 10.39 3.53 -10.82
C TYR A 80 9.17 3.33 -11.72
N ASP A 81 8.74 4.36 -12.46
CA ASP A 81 7.66 4.21 -13.44
C ASP A 81 8.05 3.18 -14.51
N SER A 82 9.30 3.25 -15.01
CA SER A 82 9.84 2.28 -15.98
C SER A 82 9.99 0.88 -15.38
N LEU A 83 10.47 0.77 -14.13
CA LEU A 83 10.60 -0.48 -13.39
C LEU A 83 9.23 -1.17 -13.27
N LEU A 84 8.22 -0.44 -12.81
CA LEU A 84 6.88 -0.97 -12.62
C LEU A 84 6.19 -1.31 -13.93
N GLU A 85 6.41 -0.51 -14.98
CA GLU A 85 5.91 -0.85 -16.33
C GLU A 85 6.43 -2.24 -16.74
N PHE A 86 7.73 -2.52 -16.55
CA PHE A 86 8.30 -3.84 -16.86
C PHE A 86 7.74 -4.98 -16.00
N CYS A 87 7.12 -4.71 -14.85
CA CYS A 87 6.42 -5.71 -14.06
C CYS A 87 5.08 -6.14 -14.65
N ARG A 88 4.55 -5.46 -15.69
CA ARG A 88 3.25 -5.81 -16.27
C ARG A 88 3.26 -7.20 -16.91
N PRO A 89 2.40 -8.14 -16.48
CA PRO A 89 2.36 -9.50 -17.01
C PRO A 89 2.10 -9.53 -18.51
N GLY A 90 2.83 -10.39 -19.25
CA GLY A 90 2.63 -10.63 -20.68
C GLY A 90 3.08 -9.53 -21.65
N LEU A 91 3.49 -8.35 -21.16
CA LEU A 91 3.89 -7.24 -22.03
C LEU A 91 5.36 -7.30 -22.47
N TYR A 92 6.23 -7.85 -21.62
CA TYR A 92 7.67 -7.85 -21.83
C TYR A 92 8.25 -9.26 -21.87
N HIS A 93 9.49 -9.37 -22.36
CA HIS A 93 10.19 -10.65 -22.41
C HIS A 93 10.37 -11.22 -20.98
N PRO A 94 10.13 -12.53 -20.73
CA PRO A 94 10.18 -13.11 -19.39
C PRO A 94 11.48 -12.85 -18.63
N GLN A 95 12.61 -12.86 -19.32
CA GLN A 95 13.93 -12.56 -18.72
C GLN A 95 14.06 -11.11 -18.22
N ILE A 96 13.38 -10.15 -18.87
CA ILE A 96 13.36 -8.75 -18.42
C ILE A 96 12.49 -8.63 -17.18
N GLN A 97 11.30 -9.24 -17.23
CA GLN A 97 10.36 -9.28 -16.10
C GLN A 97 11.00 -9.91 -14.86
N GLU A 98 11.70 -11.03 -15.02
CA GLU A 98 12.47 -11.71 -13.98
C GLU A 98 13.51 -10.79 -13.31
N GLN A 99 14.31 -10.08 -14.12
CA GLN A 99 15.33 -9.18 -13.60
C GLN A 99 14.73 -7.99 -12.85
N VAL A 100 13.63 -7.45 -13.36
CA VAL A 100 12.90 -6.33 -12.75
C VAL A 100 12.22 -6.76 -11.46
N LEU A 101 11.62 -7.94 -11.44
CA LEU A 101 11.01 -8.53 -10.26
C LEU A 101 12.06 -8.71 -9.16
N GLY A 102 13.25 -9.21 -9.51
CA GLY A 102 14.38 -9.27 -8.58
C GLY A 102 14.76 -7.91 -7.98
N LEU A 103 14.76 -6.84 -8.77
CA LEU A 103 15.02 -5.48 -8.26
C LEU A 103 13.93 -5.02 -7.28
N VAL A 104 12.66 -5.25 -7.59
CA VAL A 104 11.54 -4.93 -6.69
C VAL A 104 11.67 -5.71 -5.38
N MET A 105 11.96 -7.00 -5.47
CA MET A 105 12.17 -7.87 -4.31
C MET A 105 13.35 -7.40 -3.46
N ALA A 106 14.47 -6.99 -4.07
CA ALA A 106 15.60 -6.41 -3.34
C ALA A 106 15.18 -5.15 -2.55
N GLN A 107 14.43 -4.24 -3.18
CA GLN A 107 13.96 -3.02 -2.50
C GLN A 107 13.06 -3.34 -1.29
N ILE A 108 12.19 -4.36 -1.42
CA ILE A 108 11.36 -4.82 -0.31
C ILE A 108 12.21 -5.44 0.80
N ALA A 109 13.15 -6.34 0.47
CA ALA A 109 14.05 -6.96 1.43
C ALA A 109 14.83 -5.94 2.27
N MET A 110 15.20 -4.81 1.65
CA MET A 110 15.93 -3.71 2.30
C MET A 110 15.01 -2.69 3.00
N ARG A 111 13.68 -2.86 2.93
CA ARG A 111 12.69 -1.87 3.41
C ARG A 111 12.79 -0.50 2.72
N HIS A 112 13.41 -0.43 1.55
CA HIS A 112 13.54 0.79 0.74
C HIS A 112 12.32 0.98 -0.17
N VAL A 113 11.14 1.03 0.43
CA VAL A 113 9.87 0.91 -0.29
C VAL A 113 9.18 2.25 -0.56
N THR A 114 9.74 3.38 -0.08
CA THR A 114 9.14 4.72 -0.19
C THR A 114 8.69 5.03 -1.62
N ASN A 115 9.64 5.05 -2.55
CA ASN A 115 9.37 5.47 -3.92
C ASN A 115 8.54 4.42 -4.67
N LEU A 116 8.76 3.14 -4.36
CA LEU A 116 7.98 2.03 -4.90
C LEU A 116 6.49 2.14 -4.52
N LEU A 117 6.19 2.35 -3.22
CA LEU A 117 4.85 2.51 -2.69
C LEU A 117 4.15 3.71 -3.33
N ARG A 118 4.82 4.88 -3.39
CA ARG A 118 4.27 6.10 -4.00
C ARG A 118 3.83 5.93 -5.45
N ARG A 119 4.50 5.04 -6.20
CA ARG A 119 4.13 4.73 -7.59
C ARG A 119 3.06 3.64 -7.68
N LEU A 120 3.16 2.59 -6.87
CA LEU A 120 2.19 1.49 -6.86
C LEU A 120 0.79 1.91 -6.41
N ILE A 121 0.65 2.88 -5.49
CA ILE A 121 -0.68 3.41 -5.11
C ILE A 121 -1.40 4.17 -6.24
N ARG A 122 -0.71 4.45 -7.36
CA ARG A 122 -1.33 5.09 -8.54
C ARG A 122 -1.81 4.05 -9.56
N TRP A 123 -1.50 2.78 -9.35
CA TRP A 123 -1.93 1.72 -10.24
C TRP A 123 -3.41 1.39 -10.05
N PRO A 124 -4.10 0.89 -11.10
CA PRO A 124 -5.38 0.23 -10.94
C PRO A 124 -5.28 -0.90 -9.91
N LEU A 125 -6.29 -1.01 -9.04
CA LEU A 125 -6.30 -1.98 -7.94
C LEU A 125 -6.14 -3.43 -8.44
N GLU A 126 -6.70 -3.76 -9.61
CA GLU A 126 -6.58 -5.09 -10.20
C GLU A 126 -5.13 -5.42 -10.59
N HIS A 127 -4.39 -4.43 -11.08
CA HIS A 127 -2.97 -4.61 -11.43
C HIS A 127 -2.11 -4.71 -10.18
N LEU A 128 -2.41 -3.88 -9.17
CA LEU A 128 -1.73 -3.93 -7.88
C LEU A 128 -1.91 -5.30 -7.22
N GLN A 129 -3.15 -5.79 -7.11
CA GLN A 129 -3.45 -7.07 -6.49
C GLN A 129 -2.71 -8.23 -7.18
N ARG A 130 -2.72 -8.28 -8.52
CA ARG A 130 -1.98 -9.31 -9.28
C ARG A 130 -0.47 -9.21 -9.03
N MET A 131 0.07 -8.00 -8.98
CA MET A 131 1.50 -7.78 -8.72
C MET A 131 1.88 -8.24 -7.31
N LEU A 132 1.09 -7.90 -6.29
CA LEU A 132 1.35 -8.33 -4.91
C LEU A 132 1.26 -9.86 -4.76
N VAL A 133 0.31 -10.52 -5.45
CA VAL A 133 0.23 -11.98 -5.50
C VAL A 133 1.47 -12.57 -6.16
N GLU A 134 1.95 -12.03 -7.27
CA GLU A 134 3.17 -12.52 -7.92
C GLU A 134 4.41 -12.37 -7.01
N LEU A 135 4.53 -11.26 -6.27
CA LEU A 135 5.59 -11.06 -5.28
C LEU A 135 5.51 -12.09 -4.15
N ALA A 136 4.30 -12.39 -3.66
CA ALA A 136 4.09 -13.42 -2.66
C ALA A 136 4.47 -14.81 -3.20
N LEU A 137 4.06 -15.17 -4.41
CA LEU A 137 4.44 -16.43 -5.04
C LEU A 137 5.96 -16.58 -5.19
N CYS A 138 6.69 -15.49 -5.47
CA CYS A 138 8.15 -15.54 -5.49
C CYS A 138 8.71 -16.01 -4.15
N LEU A 139 8.18 -15.51 -3.05
CA LEU A 139 8.68 -15.87 -1.74
C LEU A 139 8.20 -17.25 -1.27
N GLU A 140 6.97 -17.65 -1.60
CA GLU A 140 6.43 -18.99 -1.30
C GLU A 140 7.32 -20.09 -1.85
N VAL A 141 7.83 -19.91 -3.07
CA VAL A 141 8.76 -20.84 -3.72
C VAL A 141 10.00 -21.10 -2.88
N HIS A 142 10.55 -20.06 -2.24
CA HIS A 142 11.71 -20.18 -1.37
C HIS A 142 11.40 -20.96 -0.10
N TRP A 143 10.22 -20.77 0.48
CA TRP A 143 9.86 -21.40 1.76
C TRP A 143 9.35 -22.83 1.61
N GLN A 144 8.59 -23.13 0.56
CA GLN A 144 8.06 -24.46 0.33
C GLN A 144 9.02 -25.37 -0.45
N ASN A 145 10.20 -24.86 -0.86
CA ASN A 145 11.14 -25.56 -1.74
C ASN A 145 10.44 -26.15 -2.98
N ASN A 146 9.50 -25.40 -3.56
CA ASN A 146 8.65 -25.92 -4.63
C ASN A 146 9.49 -26.10 -5.92
N PRO A 147 9.76 -27.34 -6.37
CA PRO A 147 10.60 -27.56 -7.55
C PRO A 147 9.92 -27.14 -8.86
N ASN A 148 8.60 -26.94 -8.84
CA ASN A 148 7.81 -26.57 -10.02
C ASN A 148 7.69 -25.06 -10.23
N ALA A 149 8.36 -24.27 -9.40
CA ALA A 149 8.36 -22.82 -9.51
C ALA A 149 8.91 -22.34 -10.86
N LYS A 150 8.41 -21.21 -11.35
CA LYS A 150 8.98 -20.56 -12.53
C LYS A 150 10.40 -20.08 -12.21
N SER A 151 11.33 -20.17 -13.17
CA SER A 151 12.70 -19.70 -13.00
C SER A 151 12.77 -18.24 -12.49
N ALA A 152 11.86 -17.40 -13.00
CA ALA A 152 11.73 -16.00 -12.60
C ALA A 152 11.48 -15.82 -11.10
N GLN A 153 10.62 -16.66 -10.53
CA GLN A 153 10.26 -16.62 -9.11
C GLN A 153 11.45 -17.07 -8.24
N GLN A 154 12.15 -18.12 -8.67
CA GLN A 154 13.37 -18.61 -7.99
C GLN A 154 14.47 -17.54 -7.96
N ASN A 155 14.73 -16.91 -9.10
CA ASN A 155 15.75 -15.86 -9.21
C ASN A 155 15.38 -14.63 -8.37
N ALA A 156 14.11 -14.18 -8.42
CA ALA A 156 13.67 -13.06 -7.59
C ALA A 156 13.76 -13.37 -6.09
N ALA A 157 13.44 -14.60 -5.68
CA ALA A 157 13.58 -15.04 -4.30
C ALA A 157 15.03 -15.15 -3.83
N GLN A 158 15.94 -15.61 -4.70
CA GLN A 158 17.37 -15.64 -4.43
C GLN A 158 17.90 -14.22 -4.22
N VAL A 159 17.50 -13.27 -5.08
CA VAL A 159 17.87 -11.86 -4.93
C VAL A 159 17.34 -11.31 -3.60
N TYR A 160 16.06 -11.54 -3.28
CA TYR A 160 15.46 -11.13 -2.01
C TYR A 160 16.29 -11.58 -0.81
N THR A 161 16.55 -12.89 -0.72
CA THR A 161 17.25 -13.52 0.41
C THR A 161 18.70 -13.08 0.54
N SER A 162 19.41 -12.91 -0.59
CA SER A 162 20.78 -12.38 -0.58
C SER A 162 20.89 -10.92 -0.15
N THR A 163 19.77 -10.17 -0.18
CA THR A 163 19.72 -8.74 0.17
C THR A 163 19.18 -8.49 1.58
N LEU A 164 18.70 -9.53 2.27
CA LEU A 164 18.16 -9.40 3.63
C LEU A 164 19.24 -8.96 4.63
N GLN A 165 18.83 -8.13 5.59
CA GLN A 165 19.70 -7.79 6.71
C GLN A 165 19.86 -8.99 7.65
N ALA A 166 21.07 -9.21 8.15
CA ALA A 166 21.35 -10.33 9.07
C ALA A 166 20.61 -10.24 10.41
N SER A 167 20.08 -9.07 10.76
CA SER A 167 19.33 -8.81 12.00
C SER A 167 17.83 -9.07 11.90
N GLU A 168 17.30 -9.45 10.73
CA GLU A 168 15.87 -9.70 10.58
C GLU A 168 15.43 -10.94 11.37
N LEU A 169 14.35 -10.81 12.15
CA LEU A 169 13.79 -11.90 12.95
C LEU A 169 13.37 -13.09 12.06
N HIS A 170 12.80 -12.78 10.90
CA HIS A 170 12.42 -13.75 9.89
C HIS A 170 12.48 -13.13 8.49
N PRO A 171 12.88 -13.89 7.45
CA PRO A 171 12.94 -13.40 6.06
C PRO A 171 11.64 -12.78 5.53
N VAL A 172 10.47 -13.17 6.05
CA VAL A 172 9.17 -12.65 5.59
C VAL A 172 8.87 -11.23 6.09
N MET A 173 9.53 -10.78 7.17
CA MET A 173 9.14 -9.56 7.88
C MET A 173 9.18 -8.31 6.97
N PRO A 174 10.23 -8.06 6.17
CA PRO A 174 10.22 -6.91 5.26
C PRO A 174 9.05 -6.93 4.25
N PHE A 175 8.63 -8.12 3.81
CA PHE A 175 7.47 -8.25 2.93
C PHE A 175 6.15 -7.98 3.65
N PHE A 176 5.99 -8.45 4.89
CA PHE A 176 4.82 -8.13 5.72
C PHE A 176 4.70 -6.65 6.02
N ASP A 177 5.81 -6.01 6.34
CA ASP A 177 5.85 -4.57 6.57
C ASP A 177 5.50 -3.82 5.27
N PHE A 178 6.02 -4.26 4.12
CA PHE A 178 5.60 -3.72 2.82
C PHE A 178 4.10 -3.88 2.54
N LEU A 179 3.50 -5.04 2.84
CA LEU A 179 2.07 -5.25 2.73
C LEU A 179 1.27 -4.35 3.69
N LEU A 180 1.78 -4.16 4.91
CA LEU A 180 1.17 -3.30 5.92
C LEU A 180 1.14 -1.84 5.43
N CYS A 181 2.19 -1.37 4.76
CA CYS A 181 2.19 -0.05 4.12
C CYS A 181 1.02 0.14 3.16
N PHE A 182 0.69 -0.87 2.34
CA PHE A 182 -0.45 -0.78 1.42
C PHE A 182 -1.77 -0.78 2.16
N ALA A 183 -1.94 -1.69 3.11
CA ALA A 183 -3.17 -1.80 3.88
C ALA A 183 -3.52 -0.46 4.55
N GLN A 184 -2.51 0.28 5.02
CA GLN A 184 -2.69 1.58 5.65
C GLN A 184 -3.15 2.71 4.71
N VAL A 185 -2.99 2.54 3.39
CA VAL A 185 -3.44 3.55 2.44
C VAL A 185 -4.96 3.67 2.49
N GLY A 186 -5.69 2.55 2.56
CA GLY A 186 -7.14 2.57 2.66
C GLY A 186 -7.76 1.17 2.53
N PRO A 187 -9.09 1.08 2.71
CA PRO A 187 -9.80 -0.20 2.73
C PRO A 187 -9.65 -0.98 1.41
N ASP A 188 -9.68 -0.29 0.26
CA ASP A 188 -9.53 -0.94 -1.05
C ASP A 188 -8.14 -1.57 -1.23
N TYR A 189 -7.11 -0.97 -0.63
CA TYR A 189 -5.75 -1.50 -0.64
C TYR A 189 -5.57 -2.65 0.34
N LEU A 190 -6.26 -2.61 1.49
CA LEU A 190 -6.32 -3.74 2.41
C LEU A 190 -6.87 -4.98 1.70
N GLU A 191 -7.97 -4.87 0.94
CA GLU A 191 -8.50 -5.99 0.15
C GLU A 191 -7.48 -6.54 -0.86
N CYS A 192 -6.68 -5.68 -1.49
CA CYS A 192 -5.59 -6.09 -2.37
C CYS A 192 -4.49 -6.87 -1.61
N VAL A 193 -4.22 -6.50 -0.35
CA VAL A 193 -3.23 -7.14 0.53
C VAL A 193 -3.71 -8.47 1.09
N LEU A 194 -5.03 -8.67 1.30
CA LEU A 194 -5.53 -9.92 1.86
C LEU A 194 -5.27 -11.13 0.95
N ALA A 195 -5.28 -10.95 -0.37
CA ALA A 195 -4.99 -12.04 -1.32
C ALA A 195 -3.58 -12.64 -1.18
N PRO A 196 -2.48 -11.86 -1.28
CA PRO A 196 -1.13 -12.39 -1.05
C PRO A 196 -0.90 -12.82 0.40
N LEU A 197 -1.52 -12.16 1.37
CA LEU A 197 -1.36 -12.49 2.79
C LEU A 197 -1.88 -13.88 3.15
N ARG A 198 -2.92 -14.39 2.46
CA ARG A 198 -3.43 -15.76 2.66
C ARG A 198 -2.36 -16.83 2.43
N ILE A 199 -1.37 -16.57 1.57
CA ILE A 199 -0.25 -17.49 1.31
C ILE A 199 0.64 -17.62 2.57
N PHE A 200 0.68 -16.59 3.41
CA PHE A 200 1.55 -16.50 4.59
C PHE A 200 0.77 -16.35 5.90
N GLN A 201 -0.50 -16.75 5.92
CA GLN A 201 -1.38 -16.54 7.09
C GLN A 201 -0.78 -17.12 8.37
N GLU A 202 -0.26 -18.35 8.31
CA GLU A 202 0.35 -19.00 9.47
C GLU A 202 1.54 -18.22 10.02
N LEU A 203 2.42 -17.73 9.14
CA LEU A 203 3.56 -16.91 9.52
C LEU A 203 3.12 -15.58 10.14
N ALA A 204 2.11 -14.93 9.57
CA ALA A 204 1.58 -13.68 10.12
C ALA A 204 1.08 -13.87 11.56
N VAL A 205 0.42 -15.00 11.84
CA VAL A 205 -0.05 -15.36 13.20
C VAL A 205 1.11 -15.67 14.13
N VAL A 206 2.08 -16.47 13.69
CA VAL A 206 3.27 -16.86 14.48
C VAL A 206 4.08 -15.65 14.94
N TYR A 207 4.22 -14.65 14.06
CA TYR A 207 4.97 -13.43 14.37
C TYR A 207 4.11 -12.30 14.94
N HIS A 208 2.86 -12.59 15.31
CA HIS A 208 1.90 -11.60 15.84
C HIS A 208 1.82 -10.33 14.97
N HIS A 209 1.95 -10.49 13.66
CA HIS A 209 1.95 -9.37 12.74
C HIS A 209 0.54 -8.76 12.65
N PRO A 210 0.37 -7.42 12.59
CA PRO A 210 -0.93 -6.74 12.54
C PRO A 210 -1.90 -7.30 11.53
N LEU A 211 -1.39 -7.69 10.37
CA LEU A 211 -2.21 -8.20 9.29
C LEU A 211 -2.88 -9.55 9.61
N SER A 212 -2.37 -10.32 10.58
CA SER A 212 -2.94 -11.62 10.97
C SER A 212 -4.36 -11.52 11.54
N ILE A 213 -4.73 -10.36 12.09
CA ILE A 213 -6.09 -10.11 12.59
C ILE A 213 -7.10 -10.18 11.43
N TYR A 214 -6.73 -9.70 10.26
CA TYR A 214 -7.62 -9.61 9.10
C TYR A 214 -7.76 -10.92 8.32
N THR A 215 -6.82 -11.86 8.47
CA THR A 215 -6.93 -13.18 7.81
C THR A 215 -7.90 -14.11 8.52
N ASN A 216 -8.00 -14.01 9.85
CA ASN A 216 -8.81 -14.92 10.65
C ASN A 216 -10.30 -14.56 10.62
N ASN A 217 -10.63 -13.28 10.41
CA ASN A 217 -12.00 -12.79 10.45
C ASN A 217 -12.78 -12.97 9.13
N GLY A 218 -12.10 -13.42 8.06
CA GLY A 218 -12.70 -13.62 6.72
C GLY A 218 -13.85 -14.64 6.65
N LEU A 219 -14.13 -15.38 7.73
CA LEU A 219 -15.24 -16.34 7.82
C LEU A 219 -16.44 -15.84 8.64
N HIS A 220 -16.30 -14.79 9.45
CA HIS A 220 -17.39 -14.28 10.29
C HIS A 220 -17.43 -12.75 10.29
N ARG A 221 -18.02 -12.19 9.23
CA ARG A 221 -18.26 -10.75 9.10
C ARG A 221 -19.13 -10.19 10.25
N HIS A 222 -18.78 -8.98 10.69
CA HIS A 222 -19.66 -7.94 11.28
C HIS A 222 -19.87 -7.85 12.80
N SER A 223 -19.09 -8.48 13.67
CA SER A 223 -19.12 -8.07 15.09
C SER A 223 -18.29 -6.80 15.28
N SER A 224 -18.96 -5.74 15.70
CA SER A 224 -18.57 -4.32 15.87
C SER A 224 -17.38 -4.00 16.80
N SER A 225 -16.46 -4.94 17.05
CA SER A 225 -15.25 -4.70 17.87
C SER A 225 -13.95 -4.96 17.12
N GLU A 226 -13.96 -4.94 15.79
CA GLU A 226 -12.74 -5.11 15.02
C GLU A 226 -11.79 -3.94 15.27
N LEU A 227 -10.58 -4.28 15.77
CA LEU A 227 -9.51 -3.33 15.96
C LEU A 227 -9.20 -2.62 14.65
N SER A 228 -9.09 -1.30 14.76
CA SER A 228 -8.33 -0.42 13.88
C SER A 228 -7.17 -1.08 13.14
N LEU A 229 -7.06 -1.01 11.81
CA LEU A 229 -5.76 -1.29 11.17
C LEU A 229 -4.73 -0.29 11.69
N SER A 230 -5.21 0.92 11.83
CA SER A 230 -4.55 2.03 12.48
C SER A 230 -4.15 1.66 13.93
N SER A 231 -5.09 1.28 14.81
CA SER A 231 -4.75 0.84 16.18
C SER A 231 -3.75 -0.33 16.22
N THR A 232 -3.96 -1.36 15.38
CA THR A 232 -3.08 -2.53 15.32
C THR A 232 -1.68 -2.16 14.86
N THR A 233 -1.55 -1.25 13.88
CA THR A 233 -0.22 -0.82 13.44
C THR A 233 0.48 0.07 14.46
N MET A 234 -0.27 0.87 15.22
CA MET A 234 0.32 1.66 16.30
C MET A 234 0.94 0.77 17.35
N THR A 235 0.25 -0.29 17.77
CA THR A 235 0.80 -1.24 18.75
C THR A 235 2.04 -1.96 18.22
N TYR A 236 2.11 -2.20 16.92
CA TYR A 236 3.22 -2.90 16.30
C TYR A 236 4.45 -2.00 16.09
N GLN A 237 4.30 -0.87 15.39
CA GLN A 237 5.43 0.03 15.11
C GLN A 237 4.93 1.46 14.76
N PRO A 238 4.78 2.38 15.73
CA PRO A 238 4.27 3.75 15.49
C PRO A 238 5.09 4.52 14.45
N ARG A 239 6.41 4.33 14.45
CA ARG A 239 7.32 4.97 13.47
C ARG A 239 7.05 4.51 12.05
N PHE A 240 6.66 3.24 11.88
CA PHE A 240 6.38 2.67 10.58
C PHE A 240 5.15 3.31 9.94
N ARG A 241 4.11 3.54 10.75
CA ARG A 241 2.90 4.24 10.30
C ARG A 241 3.19 5.69 9.88
N ARG A 242 3.93 6.45 10.70
CA ARG A 242 4.38 7.81 10.34
C ARG A 242 5.19 7.83 9.05
N TYR A 243 6.05 6.83 8.87
CA TYR A 243 6.78 6.64 7.62
C TYR A 243 5.82 6.50 6.43
N VAL A 244 4.79 5.65 6.51
CA VAL A 244 3.80 5.51 5.43
C VAL A 244 3.11 6.84 5.11
N TRP A 245 2.71 7.62 6.11
CA TRP A 245 2.13 8.95 5.89
C TRP A 245 3.08 9.88 5.12
N SER A 246 4.36 9.91 5.51
CA SER A 246 5.37 10.69 4.79
C SER A 246 5.52 10.25 3.32
N VAL A 247 5.36 8.96 3.03
CA VAL A 247 5.44 8.41 1.67
C VAL A 247 4.27 8.87 0.81
N LEU A 248 3.05 8.80 1.36
CA LEU A 248 1.80 9.21 0.69
C LEU A 248 1.77 10.71 0.39
N GLY A 249 2.46 11.50 1.21
CA GLY A 249 2.72 12.91 1.01
C GLY A 249 1.59 13.84 1.43
N VAL A 250 1.93 15.13 1.50
CA VAL A 250 1.10 16.24 2.00
C VAL A 250 -0.30 16.24 1.37
N GLY A 251 -0.40 16.12 0.05
CA GLY A 251 -1.70 16.16 -0.64
C GLY A 251 -2.65 15.01 -0.28
N TYR A 252 -2.11 13.82 0.02
CA TYR A 252 -2.93 12.69 0.48
C TYR A 252 -3.43 12.93 1.90
N ILE A 253 -2.51 13.27 2.80
CA ILE A 253 -2.81 13.54 4.22
C ILE A 253 -3.85 14.65 4.34
N LYS A 254 -3.70 15.74 3.59
CA LYS A 254 -4.65 16.86 3.60
C LYS A 254 -6.07 16.42 3.24
N ARG A 255 -6.24 15.62 2.18
CA ARG A 255 -7.58 15.11 1.79
C ARG A 255 -8.20 14.21 2.86
N GLN A 256 -7.39 13.36 3.50
CA GLN A 256 -7.87 12.51 4.60
C GLN A 256 -8.28 13.35 5.81
N LEU A 257 -7.45 14.33 6.18
CA LEU A 257 -7.72 15.24 7.27
C LEU A 257 -8.96 16.12 7.02
N ASP A 258 -9.11 16.66 5.80
CA ASP A 258 -10.29 17.43 5.40
C ASP A 258 -11.58 16.59 5.52
N SER A 259 -11.52 15.33 5.07
CA SER A 259 -12.62 14.36 5.21
C SER A 259 -12.97 14.10 6.68
N MET A 260 -11.97 13.89 7.55
CA MET A 260 -12.15 13.70 8.99
C MET A 260 -12.77 14.94 9.65
N ILE A 261 -12.25 16.12 9.35
CA ILE A 261 -12.77 17.40 9.87
C ILE A 261 -14.22 17.59 9.44
N GLN A 262 -14.55 17.27 8.19
CA GLN A 262 -15.92 17.39 7.68
C GLN A 262 -16.87 16.43 8.41
N LYS A 263 -16.50 15.15 8.53
CA LYS A 263 -17.30 14.17 9.29
C LYS A 263 -17.48 14.59 10.76
N GLN A 264 -16.45 15.15 11.38
CA GLN A 264 -16.52 15.64 12.76
C GLN A 264 -17.52 16.81 12.90
N LYS A 265 -17.50 17.77 11.96
CA LYS A 265 -18.45 18.90 11.94
C LYS A 265 -19.90 18.45 11.78
N GLU A 266 -20.11 17.38 11.02
CA GLU A 266 -21.43 16.80 10.80
C GLU A 266 -21.91 15.94 11.98
N GLY A 267 -21.05 15.68 12.98
CA GLY A 267 -21.36 14.76 14.09
C GLY A 267 -21.38 13.29 13.67
N ASN A 268 -20.80 12.96 12.51
CA ASN A 268 -20.83 11.62 11.90
C ASN A 268 -19.68 10.71 12.36
N LEU A 269 -18.81 11.16 13.29
CA LEU A 269 -17.73 10.34 13.85
C LEU A 269 -18.15 9.76 15.20
N GLU A 270 -18.42 8.47 15.24
CA GLU A 270 -18.78 7.75 16.46
C GLU A 270 -17.90 6.51 16.69
N GLY A 271 -17.78 6.10 17.95
CA GLY A 271 -17.10 4.86 18.35
C GLY A 271 -15.68 4.72 17.78
N ASN A 272 -15.44 3.62 17.08
CA ASN A 272 -14.12 3.29 16.51
C ASN A 272 -13.69 4.25 15.40
N GLU A 273 -14.60 4.84 14.63
CA GLU A 273 -14.22 5.80 13.57
C GLU A 273 -13.60 7.06 14.16
N LEU A 274 -14.13 7.53 15.30
CA LEU A 274 -13.60 8.67 16.02
C LEU A 274 -12.22 8.35 16.64
N PHE A 275 -12.05 7.15 17.18
CA PHE A 275 -10.77 6.67 17.72
C PHE A 275 -9.69 6.63 16.61
N GLU A 276 -10.02 5.95 15.50
CA GLU A 276 -9.66 6.26 14.12
C GLU A 276 -9.01 7.62 13.86
N ALA A 277 -9.92 8.58 13.79
CA ALA A 277 -9.64 9.93 13.43
C ALA A 277 -8.67 10.59 14.44
N CYS A 278 -8.80 10.30 15.74
CA CYS A 278 -7.86 10.79 16.76
C CYS A 278 -6.44 10.27 16.53
N ILE A 279 -6.25 8.97 16.29
CA ILE A 279 -4.90 8.43 16.03
C ILE A 279 -4.30 9.05 14.77
N ASN A 280 -5.08 9.11 13.68
CA ASN A 280 -4.63 9.76 12.44
C ASN A 280 -4.26 11.24 12.65
N GLY A 281 -5.08 11.98 13.40
CA GLY A 281 -4.83 13.39 13.70
C GLY A 281 -3.52 13.59 14.46
N ILE A 282 -3.26 12.76 15.48
CA ILE A 282 -1.99 12.79 16.23
C ILE A 282 -0.81 12.44 15.33
N ASP A 283 -0.92 11.39 14.50
CA ASP A 283 0.11 11.02 13.55
C ASP A 283 0.43 12.15 12.57
N PHE A 284 -0.59 12.79 11.98
CA PHE A 284 -0.43 13.87 11.03
C PHE A 284 0.25 15.09 11.67
N PHE A 285 -0.11 15.39 12.91
CA PHE A 285 0.55 16.41 13.72
C PHE A 285 2.05 16.08 13.92
N LEU A 286 2.35 14.86 14.38
CA LEU A 286 3.71 14.41 14.67
C LEU A 286 4.59 14.22 13.42
N CYS A 287 4.01 14.03 12.24
CA CYS A 287 4.77 13.91 10.99
C CYS A 287 5.46 15.22 10.58
N ASN A 288 4.94 16.38 11.02
CA ASN A 288 5.50 17.71 10.76
C ASN A 288 5.96 17.94 9.30
N LEU A 289 5.15 17.49 8.34
CA LEU A 289 5.49 17.54 6.90
C LEU A 289 5.21 18.91 6.28
N ASP A 290 4.19 19.62 6.79
CA ASP A 290 3.73 20.90 6.28
C ASP A 290 3.01 21.66 7.41
N HIS A 291 3.31 22.94 7.57
CA HIS A 291 2.78 23.75 8.68
C HIS A 291 1.25 23.83 8.65
N GLN A 292 0.63 23.91 7.47
CA GLN A 292 -0.82 23.99 7.37
C GLN A 292 -1.47 22.66 7.79
N ILE A 293 -0.92 21.52 7.37
CA ILE A 293 -1.42 20.21 7.80
C ILE A 293 -1.28 20.05 9.32
N THR A 294 -0.14 20.44 9.87
CA THR A 294 0.10 20.37 11.32
C THR A 294 -0.91 21.23 12.08
N ASP A 295 -1.20 22.44 11.59
CA ASP A 295 -2.23 23.31 12.18
C ASP A 295 -3.64 22.72 12.08
N ASP A 296 -4.02 22.20 10.91
CA ASP A 296 -5.34 21.61 10.69
C ASP A 296 -5.54 20.36 11.55
N ALA A 297 -4.50 19.51 11.66
CA ALA A 297 -4.50 18.31 12.49
C ALA A 297 -4.60 18.67 13.98
N PHE A 298 -3.86 19.69 14.40
CA PHE A 298 -3.95 20.23 15.75
C PHE A 298 -5.34 20.78 16.07
N ASN A 299 -5.94 21.57 15.16
CA ASN A 299 -7.30 22.10 15.34
C ASN A 299 -8.35 20.99 15.43
N PHE A 300 -8.17 19.89 14.68
CA PHE A 300 -8.97 18.69 14.81
C PHE A 300 -8.84 18.07 16.21
N ILE A 301 -7.61 17.90 16.72
CA ILE A 301 -7.33 17.37 18.06
C ILE A 301 -7.98 18.25 19.14
N LEU A 302 -7.81 19.57 19.07
CA LEU A 302 -8.40 20.51 20.03
C LEU A 302 -9.93 20.38 20.12
N ARG A 303 -10.61 20.28 18.97
CA ARG A 303 -12.06 20.05 18.95
C ARG A 303 -12.42 18.72 19.60
N SER A 304 -11.65 17.66 19.33
CA SER A 304 -11.83 16.35 19.93
C SER A 304 -11.65 16.36 21.45
N ILE A 305 -10.74 17.17 22.01
CA ILE A 305 -10.62 17.35 23.48
C ILE A 305 -11.96 17.86 24.05
N MET A 306 -12.54 18.88 23.43
CA MET A 306 -13.75 19.54 23.94
C MET A 306 -14.99 18.65 23.91
N THR A 307 -15.13 17.81 22.88
CA THR A 307 -16.34 17.00 22.69
C THR A 307 -16.17 15.53 23.08
N GLN A 308 -14.94 15.00 23.04
CA GLN A 308 -14.66 13.57 22.98
C GLN A 308 -13.36 13.19 23.73
N PHE A 309 -13.08 13.85 24.84
CA PHE A 309 -11.85 13.71 25.64
C PHE A 309 -11.40 12.26 25.91
N LYS A 310 -12.32 11.39 26.32
CA LYS A 310 -12.01 9.99 26.67
C LYS A 310 -11.41 9.22 25.50
N THR A 311 -11.98 9.39 24.30
CA THR A 311 -11.53 8.72 23.09
C THR A 311 -10.14 9.20 22.67
N LEU A 312 -9.89 10.50 22.78
CA LEU A 312 -8.56 11.06 22.50
C LEU A 312 -7.51 10.60 23.51
N SER A 313 -7.85 10.55 24.81
CA SER A 313 -6.95 10.03 25.84
C SER A 313 -6.56 8.57 25.59
N LEU A 314 -7.53 7.74 25.17
CA LEU A 314 -7.26 6.35 24.78
C LEU A 314 -6.40 6.28 23.52
N ALA A 315 -6.61 7.18 22.54
CA ALA A 315 -5.81 7.20 21.33
C ALA A 315 -4.37 7.59 21.64
N LEU A 316 -4.18 8.58 22.52
CA LEU A 316 -2.87 9.07 22.91
C LEU A 316 -2.07 8.02 23.72
N SER A 317 -2.73 7.16 24.50
CA SER A 317 -2.04 6.10 25.24
C SER A 317 -1.39 5.03 24.34
N LEU A 318 -1.73 4.99 23.04
CA LEU A 318 -1.04 4.15 22.05
C LEU A 318 0.30 4.73 21.56
N PHE A 319 0.61 5.99 21.89
CA PHE A 319 1.84 6.65 21.46
C PHE A 319 2.95 6.53 22.51
N SER A 320 4.21 6.67 22.09
CA SER A 320 5.35 6.67 23.01
C SER A 320 5.30 7.88 23.95
N GLU A 321 5.82 7.77 25.17
CA GLU A 321 5.80 8.86 26.16
C GLU A 321 6.30 10.20 25.57
N ASN A 322 7.37 10.18 24.78
CA ASN A 322 7.89 11.39 24.11
C ASN A 322 6.88 11.97 23.12
N ASP A 323 6.24 11.14 22.28
CA ASP A 323 5.21 11.60 21.36
C ASP A 323 3.99 12.16 22.11
N GLN A 324 3.63 11.55 23.25
CA GLN A 324 2.55 12.05 24.10
C GLN A 324 2.89 13.44 24.67
N LEU A 325 4.11 13.62 25.17
CA LEU A 325 4.61 14.88 25.69
C LEU A 325 4.65 15.96 24.61
N ASP A 326 5.11 15.65 23.40
CA ASP A 326 5.15 16.60 22.28
C ASP A 326 3.75 17.12 21.92
N VAL A 327 2.77 16.22 21.83
CA VAL A 327 1.37 16.56 21.56
C VAL A 327 0.80 17.43 22.68
N VAL A 328 0.97 17.02 23.93
CA VAL A 328 0.43 17.74 25.10
C VAL A 328 1.08 19.11 25.26
N TRP A 329 2.39 19.20 25.10
CA TRP A 329 3.14 20.44 25.19
C TRP A 329 2.65 21.47 24.16
N GLU A 330 2.44 21.05 22.92
CA GLU A 330 1.93 21.94 21.88
C GLU A 330 0.48 22.36 22.14
N ILE A 331 -0.35 21.46 22.68
CA ILE A 331 -1.71 21.79 23.14
C ILE A 331 -1.65 22.89 24.20
N LEU A 332 -0.85 22.72 25.24
CA LEU A 332 -0.70 23.71 26.32
C LEU A 332 -0.19 25.06 25.80
N ASN A 333 0.82 25.04 24.93
CA ASN A 333 1.39 26.26 24.35
C ASN A 333 0.36 27.05 23.55
N ARG A 334 -0.47 26.38 22.76
CA ARG A 334 -1.49 27.05 21.94
C ARG A 334 -2.65 27.54 22.79
N ILE A 335 -3.12 26.75 23.76
CA ILE A 335 -4.13 27.19 24.74
C ILE A 335 -3.66 28.47 25.43
N ASN A 336 -2.42 28.49 25.93
CA ASN A 336 -1.87 29.65 26.61
C ASN A 336 -1.79 30.90 25.71
N LYS A 337 -1.57 30.71 24.40
CA LYS A 337 -1.57 31.80 23.41
C LYS A 337 -2.96 32.30 23.04
N THR A 338 -3.95 31.40 22.95
CA THR A 338 -5.31 31.73 22.46
C THR A 338 -6.29 32.08 23.56
N LEU A 339 -6.15 31.48 24.74
CA LEU A 339 -7.08 31.53 25.84
C LEU A 339 -6.37 32.10 27.05
N SER A 340 -6.33 33.43 27.16
CA SER A 340 -5.87 34.10 28.38
C SER A 340 -6.85 33.80 29.52
N GLY A 341 -6.67 32.68 30.22
CA GLY A 341 -7.35 32.37 31.49
C GLY A 341 -8.36 31.22 31.49
N ASP A 342 -8.39 30.34 30.49
CA ASP A 342 -9.28 29.15 30.52
C ASP A 342 -8.62 27.99 31.30
N TYR A 343 -8.72 28.06 32.64
CA TYR A 343 -8.15 27.07 33.55
C TYR A 343 -8.76 25.67 33.39
N ASP A 344 -10.02 25.57 32.97
CA ASP A 344 -10.70 24.27 32.84
C ASP A 344 -10.09 23.46 31.69
N MET A 345 -9.76 24.10 30.57
CA MET A 345 -9.09 23.44 29.46
C MET A 345 -7.68 22.97 29.84
N VAL A 346 -6.93 23.78 30.60
CA VAL A 346 -5.61 23.38 31.12
C VAL A 346 -5.75 22.16 32.04
N MET A 347 -6.73 22.14 32.93
CA MET A 347 -6.98 21.00 33.83
C MET A 347 -7.40 19.74 33.07
N GLN A 348 -8.18 19.85 31.99
CA GLN A 348 -8.47 18.71 31.11
C GLN A 348 -7.19 18.16 30.48
N VAL A 349 -6.30 19.01 29.99
CA VAL A 349 -5.02 18.58 29.38
C VAL A 349 -4.09 17.94 30.42
N VAL A 350 -4.03 18.47 31.65
CA VAL A 350 -3.30 17.82 32.75
C VAL A 350 -3.91 16.45 33.08
N THR A 351 -5.23 16.34 33.06
CA THR A 351 -5.94 15.07 33.26
C THR A 351 -5.62 14.09 32.13
N LEU A 352 -5.43 14.57 30.90
CA LEU A 352 -5.10 13.75 29.73
C LEU A 352 -3.74 13.05 29.92
N MET A 353 -2.73 13.77 30.43
CA MET A 353 -1.44 13.17 30.79
C MET A 353 -1.58 12.12 31.90
N TRP A 354 -2.40 12.42 32.92
CA TRP A 354 -2.57 11.50 34.04
C TRP A 354 -3.29 10.21 33.61
N CYS A 355 -4.32 10.33 32.77
CA CYS A 355 -5.08 9.19 32.26
C CYS A 355 -4.28 8.35 31.26
N SER A 356 -3.39 8.94 30.44
CA SER A 356 -2.57 8.18 29.49
C SER A 356 -1.53 7.29 30.16
N HIS A 357 -1.16 7.57 31.42
CA HIS A 357 -0.16 6.83 32.19
C HIS A 357 -0.74 5.68 33.01
N GLN A 358 -2.06 5.53 33.08
CA GLN A 358 -2.65 4.35 33.71
C GLN A 358 -2.54 3.16 32.73
N PRO A 359 -1.91 2.04 33.12
CA PRO A 359 -1.90 0.85 32.27
C PRO A 359 -3.34 0.42 32.00
N LEU A 360 -3.64 0.18 30.71
CA LEU A 360 -4.92 -0.33 30.23
C LEU A 360 -5.30 -1.68 30.84
#